data_AF-A0A5D2B3M6-F1
#
_entry.id   AF-A0A5D2B3M6-F1
#
_cell.length_a   1.000
_cell.length_b   1.000
_cell.length_c   1.000
_cell.angle_alpha   90.00
_cell.angle_beta   90.00
_cell.angle_gamma   90.00
#
_symmetry.space_group_name_H-M   'P 1'
#
loop_
_entity.id
_entity.type
_entity.pdbx_description
1 polymer ?
#
loop_
_entity_poly.entity_id
_entity_poly.type
_entity_poly.pdbx_seq_one_letter_code
_entity_poly.pdbx_strand_id
1 'polypeptide(L)'
;MASKRILKELKDLQKDPPNFCSLAPENEEMFIWQATMPGPLNTPYEGGKFELRIHFPPDYPFKPPKVLLSIYSILGDPMLDDPYEENIANMYKTDRSQYEKVARNWTQKYAMGPVYETIWEELKGLERFPPSYGSAGPVDGDMFHWQATLLDLRDSPYAGGVFEVDIHFPSQYPFEPPKVVLRTKIFHPNIDRNGSIGLDILKDRWRAYLTISQVLHSICSLLKNPNLDAPLVPEIAHMYKTNRSKYDTIARSWTQKYARG
;
A
#
# COMPACT_ATOMS: atom_id res chain seq x y z
N MET A 1 -26.06 11.74 37.30
CA MET A 1 -25.25 12.87 36.78
C MET A 1 -24.40 12.45 35.59
N ALA A 2 -23.73 11.30 35.66
CA ALA A 2 -23.03 10.67 34.53
C ALA A 2 -23.85 10.61 33.22
N SER A 3 -25.06 10.03 33.25
CA SER A 3 -25.90 9.88 32.06
C SER A 3 -26.25 11.21 31.38
N LYS A 4 -26.52 12.27 32.16
CA LYS A 4 -26.80 13.62 31.60
C LYS A 4 -25.56 14.23 30.94
N ARG A 5 -24.37 13.95 31.48
CA ARG A 5 -23.10 14.42 30.92
C ARG A 5 -22.75 13.68 29.63
N ILE A 6 -22.86 12.35 29.64
CA ILE A 6 -22.64 11.46 28.49
C ILE A 6 -23.58 11.83 27.33
N LEU A 7 -24.87 12.06 27.61
CA LEU A 7 -25.85 12.51 26.60
C LEU A 7 -25.53 13.89 26.02
N LYS A 8 -24.93 14.79 26.80
CA LYS A 8 -24.50 16.10 26.31
C LYS A 8 -23.29 15.96 25.39
N GLU A 9 -22.28 15.19 25.80
CA GLU A 9 -21.07 14.94 24.99
C GLU A 9 -21.42 14.21 23.68
N LEU A 10 -22.36 13.26 23.70
CA LEU A 10 -22.86 12.62 22.48
C LEU A 10 -23.52 13.62 21.52
N LYS A 11 -24.31 14.56 22.04
CA LYS A 11 -24.92 15.63 21.23
C LYS A 11 -23.89 16.60 20.68
N ASP A 12 -22.85 16.91 21.44
CA ASP A 12 -21.80 17.82 21.03
C ASP A 12 -20.93 17.16 19.93
N LEU A 13 -20.57 15.87 20.08
CA LEU A 13 -19.87 15.08 19.05
C LEU A 13 -20.69 14.86 17.78
N GLN A 14 -22.02 14.74 17.88
CA GLN A 14 -22.90 14.67 16.70
C GLN A 14 -22.97 16.00 15.94
N LYS A 15 -22.77 17.13 16.63
CA LYS A 15 -22.78 18.47 16.03
C LYS A 15 -21.42 18.85 15.44
N ASP A 16 -20.34 18.42 16.09
CA ASP A 16 -18.96 18.72 15.71
C ASP A 16 -18.10 17.46 15.91
N PRO A 17 -18.11 16.52 14.95
CA PRO A 17 -17.35 15.29 15.08
C PRO A 17 -15.85 15.58 15.06
N PRO A 18 -15.06 15.00 15.97
CA PRO A 18 -13.61 15.20 15.99
C PRO A 18 -13.01 14.74 14.66
N ASN A 19 -12.12 15.56 14.10
CA ASN A 19 -11.41 15.21 12.89
C ASN A 19 -10.76 13.83 13.05
N PHE A 20 -11.04 12.95 12.10
CA PHE A 20 -10.49 11.59 12.00
C PHE A 20 -11.01 10.56 13.00
N CYS A 21 -11.96 10.86 13.90
CA CYS A 21 -12.52 9.84 14.81
C CYS A 21 -14.03 9.67 14.63
N SER A 22 -14.50 8.43 14.47
CA SER A 22 -15.93 8.11 14.67
C SER A 22 -16.13 7.70 16.11
N LEU A 23 -17.23 8.13 16.74
CA LEU A 23 -17.62 7.78 18.10
C LEU A 23 -19.13 7.50 18.11
N ALA A 24 -19.52 6.30 18.53
CA ALA A 24 -20.92 5.91 18.67
C ALA A 24 -21.13 5.03 19.91
N PRO A 25 -22.29 5.11 20.58
CA PRO A 25 -22.63 4.17 21.64
C PRO A 25 -22.76 2.75 21.07
N GLU A 26 -22.23 1.76 21.78
CA GLU A 26 -22.36 0.35 21.42
C GLU A 26 -23.71 -0.16 21.97
N ASN A 27 -24.69 -0.34 21.08
CA ASN A 27 -26.06 -0.76 21.40
C ASN A 27 -26.76 0.16 22.43
N GLU A 28 -27.83 -0.33 23.08
CA GLU A 28 -28.59 0.42 24.11
C GLU A 28 -27.76 0.73 25.39
N GLU A 29 -26.49 0.31 25.45
CA GLU A 29 -25.59 0.52 26.57
C GLU A 29 -24.89 1.90 26.50
N MET A 30 -25.57 2.91 27.03
CA MET A 30 -25.12 4.32 27.06
C MET A 30 -23.71 4.57 27.63
N PHE A 31 -23.16 3.63 28.41
CA PHE A 31 -21.85 3.74 29.08
C PHE A 31 -20.71 3.04 28.35
N ILE A 32 -20.98 2.39 27.22
CA ILE A 32 -19.95 1.78 26.36
C ILE A 32 -20.00 2.45 25.00
N TRP A 33 -18.90 3.08 24.60
CA TRP A 33 -18.81 3.73 23.30
C TRP A 33 -17.74 3.05 22.46
N GLN A 34 -18.03 2.82 21.19
CA GLN A 34 -17.07 2.38 20.20
C GLN A 34 -16.54 3.61 19.46
N ALA A 35 -15.22 3.65 19.29
CA ALA A 35 -14.56 4.67 18.50
C ALA A 35 -13.66 4.04 17.44
N THR A 36 -13.54 4.67 16.27
CA THR A 36 -12.52 4.31 15.28
C THR A 36 -11.60 5.48 15.07
N MET A 37 -10.29 5.23 15.05
CA MET A 37 -9.27 6.23 14.80
C MET A 37 -8.26 5.74 13.74
N PRO A 38 -7.80 6.56 12.80
CA PRO A 38 -6.70 6.21 11.94
C PRO A 38 -5.38 6.30 12.70
N GLY A 39 -4.42 5.47 12.30
CA GLY A 39 -3.08 5.58 12.81
C GLY A 39 -2.41 6.90 12.37
N PRO A 40 -1.51 7.45 13.20
CA PRO A 40 -0.86 8.72 12.89
C PRO A 40 0.01 8.64 11.63
N LEU A 41 0.05 9.72 10.85
CA LEU A 41 0.94 9.86 9.70
C LEU A 41 2.42 9.82 10.11
N ASN A 42 3.29 9.30 9.25
CA ASN A 42 4.72 9.10 9.46
C ASN A 42 5.05 8.19 10.65
N THR A 43 4.14 7.26 11.00
CA THR A 43 4.37 6.25 12.03
C THR A 43 4.15 4.86 11.46
N PRO A 44 4.64 3.79 12.14
CA PRO A 44 4.35 2.40 11.77
C PRO A 44 2.85 2.05 11.70
N TYR A 45 1.99 2.90 12.26
CA TYR A 45 0.55 2.71 12.35
C TYR A 45 -0.22 3.42 11.23
N GLU A 46 0.45 4.23 10.41
CA GLU A 46 -0.15 4.99 9.32
C GLU A 46 -1.00 4.11 8.40
N GLY A 47 -2.20 4.59 8.06
CA GLY A 47 -3.15 3.86 7.22
C GLY A 47 -3.94 2.76 7.93
N GLY A 48 -3.54 2.34 9.14
CA GLY A 48 -4.33 1.47 10.00
C GLY A 48 -5.58 2.18 10.53
N LYS A 49 -6.67 1.43 10.73
CA LYS A 49 -7.87 1.82 11.45
C LYS A 49 -7.93 1.03 12.76
N PHE A 50 -7.94 1.73 13.88
CA PHE A 50 -7.95 1.14 15.21
C PHE A 50 -9.32 1.34 15.82
N GLU A 51 -9.97 0.23 16.16
CA GLU A 51 -11.21 0.23 16.91
C GLU A 51 -10.93 0.23 18.41
N LEU A 52 -11.63 1.09 19.12
CA LEU A 52 -11.50 1.27 20.56
C LEU A 52 -12.86 1.13 21.22
N ARG A 53 -12.88 0.51 22.41
CA ARG A 53 -14.04 0.53 23.30
C ARG A 53 -13.74 1.37 24.53
N ILE A 54 -14.61 2.34 24.78
CA ILE A 54 -14.54 3.27 25.90
C ILE A 54 -15.58 2.84 26.91
N HIS A 55 -15.14 2.63 28.15
CA HIS A 55 -16.03 2.32 29.25
C HIS A 55 -16.12 3.54 30.18
N PHE A 56 -17.32 4.12 30.26
CA PHE A 56 -17.62 5.20 31.20
C PHE A 56 -18.02 4.60 32.55
N PRO A 57 -17.30 4.89 33.65
CA PRO A 57 -17.71 4.43 34.96
C PRO A 57 -19.00 5.15 35.42
N PRO A 58 -19.79 4.55 36.32
CA PRO A 58 -20.98 5.18 36.90
C PRO A 58 -20.70 6.54 37.58
N ASP A 59 -19.47 6.72 38.05
CA ASP A 59 -18.99 7.91 38.77
C ASP A 59 -18.49 9.01 37.83
N TYR A 60 -18.57 8.82 36.50
CA TYR A 60 -18.17 9.83 35.51
C TYR A 60 -18.99 11.13 35.71
N PRO A 61 -18.38 12.33 35.66
CA PRO A 61 -17.00 12.64 35.26
C PRO A 61 -15.97 12.70 36.39
N PHE A 62 -16.31 12.32 37.63
CA PHE A 62 -15.38 12.41 38.77
C PHE A 62 -14.28 11.35 38.74
N LYS A 63 -14.53 10.22 38.06
CA LYS A 63 -13.49 9.30 37.59
C LYS A 63 -13.38 9.40 36.08
N PRO A 64 -12.15 9.50 35.52
CA PRO A 64 -11.97 9.60 34.08
C PRO A 64 -12.45 8.31 33.39
N PRO A 65 -12.96 8.42 32.15
CA PRO A 65 -13.20 7.27 31.33
C PRO A 65 -11.84 6.64 31.03
N LYS A 66 -11.79 5.31 31.04
CA LYS A 66 -10.64 4.64 30.47
C LYS A 66 -10.81 4.79 28.95
N VAL A 67 -9.79 5.36 28.27
CA VAL A 67 -9.60 5.46 26.81
C VAL A 67 -9.85 6.86 26.17
N LEU A 68 -8.78 7.49 25.61
CA LEU A 68 -8.57 7.74 24.16
C LEU A 68 -7.41 8.69 23.83
N LEU A 69 -7.25 9.81 24.54
CA LEU A 69 -6.20 10.80 24.21
C LEU A 69 -4.77 10.28 24.43
N SER A 70 -4.63 9.34 25.37
CA SER A 70 -3.36 8.66 25.62
C SER A 70 -2.96 7.75 24.46
N ILE A 71 -3.89 7.10 23.76
CA ILE A 71 -3.54 6.05 22.77
C ILE A 71 -2.98 6.65 21.47
N TYR A 72 -3.58 7.70 20.90
CA TYR A 72 -3.01 8.35 19.70
C TYR A 72 -1.61 8.91 19.98
N SER A 73 -1.42 9.49 21.17
CA SER A 73 -0.12 9.96 21.65
C SER A 73 0.85 8.80 21.86
N ILE A 74 0.41 7.67 22.44
CA ILE A 74 1.22 6.45 22.65
C ILE A 74 1.62 5.78 21.33
N LEU A 75 0.76 5.83 20.30
CA LEU A 75 1.11 5.32 18.96
C LEU A 75 2.21 6.17 18.29
N GLY A 76 2.29 7.47 18.60
CA GLY A 76 3.40 8.33 18.17
C GLY A 76 4.64 8.20 19.06
N ASP A 77 4.43 8.20 20.38
CA ASP A 77 5.44 8.21 21.43
C ASP A 77 4.97 7.36 22.64
N PRO A 78 5.31 6.06 22.67
CA PRO A 78 4.83 5.16 23.71
C PRO A 78 5.48 5.46 25.05
N MET A 79 4.69 5.36 26.12
CA MET A 79 5.21 5.47 27.49
C MET A 79 6.02 4.21 27.83
N LEU A 80 7.30 4.38 28.18
CA LEU A 80 8.25 3.29 28.36
C LEU A 80 8.64 3.01 29.83
N ASP A 81 8.04 3.74 30.77
CA ASP A 81 8.37 3.68 32.20
C ASP A 81 7.75 2.45 32.90
N ASP A 82 6.61 1.95 32.40
CA ASP A 82 5.94 0.73 32.88
C ASP A 82 5.28 -0.02 31.71
N PRO A 83 6.07 -0.76 30.91
CA PRO A 83 5.55 -1.40 29.72
C PRO A 83 4.79 -2.69 30.04
N TYR A 84 3.62 -2.86 29.43
CA TYR A 84 2.89 -4.13 29.46
C TYR A 84 3.68 -5.30 28.85
N GLU A 85 4.50 -5.02 27.84
CA GLU A 85 5.35 -5.99 27.14
C GLU A 85 6.79 -5.50 27.14
N GLU A 86 7.58 -5.99 28.10
CA GLU A 86 8.95 -5.53 28.34
C GLU A 86 9.86 -5.76 27.12
N ASN A 87 9.65 -6.86 26.39
CA ASN A 87 10.41 -7.16 25.16
C ASN A 87 10.18 -6.14 24.05
N ILE A 88 8.94 -5.67 23.87
CA ILE A 88 8.58 -4.68 22.86
C ILE A 88 9.14 -3.31 23.24
N ALA A 89 9.05 -2.94 24.52
CA ALA A 89 9.63 -1.70 25.03
C ALA A 89 11.16 -1.69 24.93
N ASN A 90 11.81 -2.82 25.20
CA ASN A 90 13.24 -2.98 24.99
C ASN A 90 13.60 -2.86 23.51
N MET A 91 12.87 -3.52 22.61
CA MET A 91 13.07 -3.38 21.16
C MET A 91 12.91 -1.92 20.70
N TYR A 92 11.90 -1.20 21.20
CA TYR A 92 11.75 0.23 20.92
C TYR A 92 12.99 1.04 21.33
N LYS A 93 13.56 0.74 22.51
CA LYS A 93 14.73 1.45 23.07
C LYS A 93 16.04 1.08 22.37
N THR A 94 16.22 -0.18 21.99
CA THR A 94 17.51 -0.71 21.52
C THR A 94 17.61 -0.86 20.01
N ASP A 95 16.49 -1.16 19.33
CA ASP A 95 16.42 -1.33 17.88
C ASP A 95 15.12 -0.74 17.31
N ARG A 96 15.15 0.57 17.09
CA ARG A 96 14.02 1.31 16.53
C ARG A 96 13.58 0.77 15.17
N SER A 97 14.52 0.32 14.33
CA SER A 97 14.22 -0.17 12.99
C SER A 97 13.45 -1.49 13.04
N GLN A 98 13.88 -2.42 13.89
CA GLN A 98 13.18 -3.68 14.10
C GLN A 98 11.79 -3.45 14.69
N TYR A 99 11.67 -2.55 15.69
CA TYR A 99 10.36 -2.17 16.24
C TYR A 99 9.41 -1.66 15.15
N GLU A 100 9.87 -0.71 14.33
CA GLU A 100 9.03 -0.14 13.27
C GLU A 100 8.61 -1.20 12.25
N LYS A 101 9.50 -2.12 11.89
CA LYS A 101 9.18 -3.22 10.96
C LYS A 101 8.10 -4.14 11.53
N VAL A 102 8.22 -4.53 12.80
CA VAL A 102 7.22 -5.37 13.49
C VAL A 102 5.89 -4.64 13.62
N ALA A 103 5.91 -3.37 14.05
CA ALA A 103 4.70 -2.57 14.23
C ALA A 103 3.95 -2.31 12.91
N ARG A 104 4.68 -2.08 11.79
CA ARG A 104 4.07 -1.97 10.46
C ARG A 104 3.38 -3.26 10.04
N ASN A 105 4.05 -4.41 10.20
CA ASN A 105 3.46 -5.71 9.86
C ASN A 105 2.16 -5.97 10.64
N TRP A 106 2.17 -5.70 11.95
CA TRP A 106 0.96 -5.81 12.78
C TRP A 106 -0.16 -4.85 12.33
N THR A 107 0.19 -3.61 12.03
CA THR A 107 -0.78 -2.62 11.53
C THR A 107 -1.41 -3.08 10.23
N GLN A 108 -0.60 -3.54 9.27
CA GLN A 108 -1.08 -4.08 8.00
C GLN A 108 -2.05 -5.22 8.24
N LYS A 109 -1.64 -6.20 9.06
CA LYS A 109 -2.41 -7.41 9.29
C LYS A 109 -3.71 -7.21 10.07
N TYR A 110 -3.73 -6.31 11.05
CA TYR A 110 -4.83 -6.23 12.02
C TYR A 110 -5.61 -4.91 11.97
N ALA A 111 -5.03 -3.84 11.42
CA ALA A 111 -5.64 -2.51 11.42
C ALA A 111 -6.03 -2.00 10.03
N MET A 112 -5.44 -2.48 8.93
CA MET A 112 -5.74 -1.95 7.59
C MET A 112 -7.02 -2.52 6.95
N GLY A 113 -7.71 -3.47 7.62
CA GLY A 113 -9.07 -3.89 7.27
C GLY A 113 -9.22 -4.39 5.82
N PRO A 114 -10.28 -3.99 5.08
CA PRO A 114 -10.60 -4.53 3.75
C PRO A 114 -9.50 -4.36 2.69
N VAL A 115 -8.63 -3.35 2.84
CA VAL A 115 -7.54 -3.09 1.89
C VAL A 115 -6.49 -4.21 1.97
N TYR A 116 -6.07 -4.56 3.19
CA TYR A 116 -5.14 -5.67 3.41
C TYR A 116 -5.74 -6.98 2.92
N GLU A 117 -7.02 -7.24 3.23
CA GLU A 117 -7.71 -8.45 2.76
C GLU A 117 -7.74 -8.54 1.24
N THR A 118 -7.98 -7.41 0.56
CA THR A 118 -7.95 -7.35 -0.92
C THR A 118 -6.57 -7.73 -1.46
N ILE A 119 -5.51 -7.09 -0.97
CA ILE A 119 -4.13 -7.36 -1.42
C ILE A 119 -3.70 -8.79 -1.08
N TRP A 120 -4.11 -9.30 0.07
CA TRP A 120 -3.85 -10.66 0.52
C TRP A 120 -4.54 -11.71 -0.37
N GLU A 121 -5.80 -11.50 -0.74
CA GLU A 121 -6.50 -12.38 -1.67
C GLU A 121 -5.88 -12.33 -3.08
N GLU A 122 -5.37 -11.17 -3.52
CA GLU A 122 -4.58 -11.09 -4.75
C GLU A 122 -3.28 -11.88 -4.69
N LEU A 123 -2.55 -11.83 -3.56
CA LEU A 123 -1.33 -12.60 -3.36
C LEU A 123 -1.62 -14.10 -3.45
N LYS A 124 -2.64 -14.57 -2.73
CA LYS A 124 -3.10 -15.96 -2.84
C LYS A 124 -3.49 -16.34 -4.25
N GLY A 125 -4.13 -15.43 -4.99
CA GLY A 125 -4.49 -15.63 -6.39
C GLY A 125 -3.26 -15.89 -7.26
N LEU A 126 -2.20 -15.10 -7.08
CA LEU A 126 -0.93 -15.26 -7.78
C LEU A 126 -0.18 -16.52 -7.35
N GLU A 127 -0.18 -16.89 -6.07
CA GLU A 127 0.44 -18.13 -5.59
C GLU A 127 -0.28 -19.38 -6.12
N ARG A 128 -1.61 -19.32 -6.17
CA ARG A 128 -2.44 -20.42 -6.69
C ARG A 128 -2.33 -20.56 -8.20
N PHE A 129 -2.20 -19.46 -8.91
CA PHE A 129 -2.10 -19.41 -10.37
C PHE A 129 -0.92 -18.52 -10.78
N PRO A 130 0.32 -19.01 -10.62
CA PRO A 130 1.50 -18.22 -10.93
C PRO A 130 1.51 -17.86 -12.41
N PRO A 131 1.66 -16.57 -12.77
CA PRO A 131 1.62 -16.15 -14.16
C PRO A 131 2.82 -16.72 -14.92
N SER A 132 2.59 -17.23 -16.13
CA SER A 132 3.67 -17.76 -16.97
C SER A 132 4.71 -16.71 -17.36
N TYR A 133 4.33 -15.43 -17.28
CA TYR A 133 5.18 -14.32 -17.67
C TYR A 133 6.07 -13.77 -16.55
N GLY A 134 5.94 -14.26 -15.31
CA GLY A 134 6.71 -13.71 -14.21
C GLY A 134 6.31 -14.19 -12.82
N SER A 135 6.78 -13.48 -11.80
CA SER A 135 6.39 -13.64 -10.40
C SER A 135 6.13 -12.27 -9.78
N ALA A 136 5.37 -12.22 -8.69
CA ALA A 136 5.17 -11.01 -7.90
C ALA A 136 4.89 -11.37 -6.45
N GLY A 137 5.37 -10.56 -5.51
CA GLY A 137 5.11 -10.76 -4.09
C GLY A 137 5.66 -9.64 -3.21
N PRO A 138 5.34 -9.67 -1.91
CA PRO A 138 5.76 -8.65 -0.96
C PRO A 138 7.28 -8.63 -0.76
N VAL A 139 7.83 -7.43 -0.61
CA VAL A 139 9.25 -7.19 -0.30
C VAL A 139 9.41 -7.05 1.21
N ASP A 140 10.36 -7.75 1.79
CA ASP A 140 10.70 -7.66 3.23
C ASP A 140 9.53 -7.88 4.21
N GLY A 141 8.44 -8.52 3.75
CA GLY A 141 7.23 -8.75 4.51
C GLY A 141 6.25 -7.57 4.54
N ASP A 142 6.51 -6.51 3.78
CA ASP A 142 5.58 -5.39 3.59
C ASP A 142 4.52 -5.78 2.56
N MET A 143 3.27 -5.93 3.00
CA MET A 143 2.17 -6.32 2.11
C MET A 143 1.76 -5.22 1.12
N PHE A 144 2.18 -3.97 1.35
CA PHE A 144 1.85 -2.82 0.51
C PHE A 144 3.01 -2.40 -0.40
N HIS A 145 4.14 -3.10 -0.32
CA HIS A 145 5.27 -2.94 -1.23
C HIS A 145 5.63 -4.29 -1.83
N TRP A 146 5.35 -4.45 -3.12
CA TRP A 146 5.65 -5.66 -3.86
C TRP A 146 6.75 -5.43 -4.90
N GLN A 147 7.45 -6.52 -5.21
CA GLN A 147 8.32 -6.61 -6.35
C GLN A 147 7.81 -7.73 -7.26
N ALA A 148 7.83 -7.44 -8.56
CA ALA A 148 7.52 -8.40 -9.60
C ALA A 148 8.71 -8.56 -10.54
N THR A 149 8.83 -9.74 -11.13
CA THR A 149 9.86 -10.08 -12.11
C THR A 149 9.17 -10.55 -13.37
N LEU A 150 9.42 -9.89 -14.50
CA LEU A 150 8.93 -10.29 -15.81
C LEU A 150 10.01 -11.09 -16.55
N LEU A 151 9.66 -12.31 -16.96
CA LEU A 151 10.59 -13.29 -17.54
C LEU A 151 10.21 -13.66 -18.99
N ASP A 152 8.94 -13.60 -19.35
CA ASP A 152 8.48 -14.07 -20.66
C ASP A 152 8.16 -12.95 -21.67
N LEU A 153 9.23 -12.35 -22.18
CA LEU A 153 9.17 -11.40 -23.30
C LEU A 153 9.66 -12.03 -24.61
N ARG A 154 9.31 -13.31 -24.85
CA ARG A 154 9.55 -13.99 -26.13
C ARG A 154 8.98 -13.19 -27.30
N ASP A 155 9.61 -13.37 -28.47
CA ASP A 155 9.25 -12.71 -29.73
C ASP A 155 9.37 -11.17 -29.71
N SER A 156 10.15 -10.64 -28.77
CA SER A 156 10.44 -9.21 -28.64
C SER A 156 11.96 -8.97 -28.52
N PRO A 157 12.47 -7.74 -28.72
CA PRO A 157 13.88 -7.44 -28.48
C PRO A 157 14.31 -7.60 -27.01
N TYR A 158 13.36 -7.81 -26.09
CA TYR A 158 13.57 -8.01 -24.66
C TYR A 158 13.69 -9.49 -24.26
N ALA A 159 13.68 -10.41 -25.24
CA ALA A 159 13.71 -11.84 -24.99
C ALA A 159 14.96 -12.29 -24.19
N GLY A 160 14.72 -13.09 -23.15
CA GLY A 160 15.76 -13.59 -22.24
C GLY A 160 16.37 -12.52 -21.34
N GLY A 161 15.71 -11.38 -21.17
CA GLY A 161 15.97 -10.45 -20.07
C GLY A 161 15.04 -10.71 -18.88
N VAL A 162 15.47 -10.29 -17.70
CA VAL A 162 14.76 -10.31 -16.43
C VAL A 162 14.48 -8.86 -16.06
N PHE A 163 13.20 -8.50 -15.99
CA PHE A 163 12.79 -7.12 -15.74
C PHE A 163 12.09 -7.00 -14.40
N GLU A 164 12.68 -6.24 -13.49
CA GLU A 164 12.15 -5.98 -12.16
C GLU A 164 11.17 -4.81 -12.19
N VAL A 165 10.01 -5.03 -11.60
CA VAL A 165 8.92 -4.06 -11.47
C VAL A 165 8.65 -3.87 -9.98
N ASP A 166 8.58 -2.62 -9.56
CA ASP A 166 8.28 -2.19 -8.21
C ASP A 166 6.82 -1.72 -8.12
N ILE A 167 6.10 -2.17 -7.11
CA ILE A 167 4.66 -1.95 -6.97
C ILE A 167 4.39 -1.45 -5.54
N HIS A 168 3.83 -0.27 -5.42
CA HIS A 168 3.40 0.30 -4.14
C HIS A 168 1.89 0.48 -4.13
N PHE A 169 1.21 -0.14 -3.18
CA PHE A 169 -0.23 -0.02 -3.02
C PHE A 169 -0.58 1.23 -2.21
N PRO A 170 -1.52 2.08 -2.67
CA PRO A 170 -2.00 3.20 -1.87
C PRO A 170 -2.88 2.73 -0.71
N SER A 171 -3.06 3.58 0.29
CA SER A 171 -3.96 3.32 1.42
C SER A 171 -5.44 3.19 1.03
N GLN A 172 -5.81 3.67 -0.17
CA GLN A 172 -7.16 3.59 -0.73
C GLN A 172 -7.32 2.49 -1.79
N TYR A 173 -6.36 1.58 -1.93
CA TYR A 173 -6.50 0.43 -2.82
C TYR A 173 -7.76 -0.40 -2.47
N PRO A 174 -8.56 -0.90 -3.44
CA PRO A 174 -8.38 -0.85 -4.90
C PRO A 174 -9.03 0.36 -5.58
N PHE A 175 -9.51 1.36 -4.85
CA PHE A 175 -10.16 2.52 -5.46
C PHE A 175 -9.17 3.48 -6.12
N GLU A 176 -7.93 3.50 -5.64
CA GLU A 176 -6.78 4.16 -6.28
C GLU A 176 -5.81 3.12 -6.88
N PRO A 177 -5.18 3.41 -8.04
CA PRO A 177 -4.24 2.49 -8.67
C PRO A 177 -2.95 2.33 -7.85
N PRO A 178 -2.28 1.17 -7.94
CA PRO A 178 -0.95 1.00 -7.39
C PRO A 178 0.04 1.85 -8.19
N LYS A 179 1.05 2.38 -7.52
CA LYS A 179 2.18 3.02 -8.17
C LYS A 179 3.13 1.93 -8.67
N VAL A 180 3.32 1.85 -9.98
CA VAL A 180 4.15 0.84 -10.63
C VAL A 180 5.32 1.48 -11.36
N VAL A 181 6.54 1.00 -11.10
CA VAL A 181 7.79 1.51 -11.68
C VAL A 181 8.65 0.36 -12.18
N LEU A 182 9.15 0.45 -13.40
CA LEU A 182 10.15 -0.50 -13.91
C LEU A 182 11.54 -0.14 -13.36
N ARG A 183 12.12 -0.98 -12.49
CA ARG A 183 13.45 -0.75 -11.92
C ARG A 183 14.55 -1.04 -12.92
N THR A 184 14.38 -2.09 -13.74
CA THR A 184 15.35 -2.45 -14.77
C THR A 184 15.35 -1.43 -15.90
N LYS A 185 16.52 -0.88 -16.23
CA LYS A 185 16.66 0.06 -17.35
C LYS A 185 16.28 -0.61 -18.66
N ILE A 186 15.47 0.08 -19.47
CA ILE A 186 14.95 -0.43 -20.74
C ILE A 186 14.97 0.67 -21.81
N PHE A 187 15.13 0.27 -23.07
CA PHE A 187 15.00 1.15 -24.23
C PHE A 187 13.62 0.96 -24.87
N HIS A 188 12.60 1.66 -24.37
CA HIS A 188 11.19 1.47 -24.77
C HIS A 188 10.46 2.82 -24.92
N PRO A 189 9.57 3.02 -25.93
CA PRO A 189 8.94 4.32 -26.16
C PRO A 189 7.89 4.72 -25.11
N ASN A 190 7.32 3.76 -24.38
CA ASN A 190 6.35 4.01 -23.30
C ASN A 190 6.94 3.88 -21.89
N ILE A 191 8.27 3.79 -21.74
CA ILE A 191 8.91 3.75 -20.42
C ILE A 191 10.02 4.80 -20.39
N ASP A 192 9.94 5.71 -19.41
CA ASP A 192 10.91 6.80 -19.29
C ASP A 192 12.19 6.38 -18.54
N ARG A 193 13.14 7.31 -18.41
CA ARG A 193 14.41 7.09 -17.70
C ARG A 193 14.28 6.79 -16.20
N ASN A 194 13.15 7.15 -15.59
CA ASN A 194 12.85 6.92 -14.19
C ASN A 194 12.09 5.59 -13.98
N GLY A 195 11.77 4.88 -15.06
CA GLY A 195 10.99 3.64 -15.02
C GLY A 195 9.48 3.87 -15.01
N SER A 196 9.00 5.10 -15.21
CA SER A 196 7.56 5.38 -15.27
C SER A 196 6.95 4.70 -16.50
N ILE A 197 5.82 4.03 -16.31
CA ILE A 197 5.16 3.26 -17.37
C ILE A 197 3.97 4.06 -17.92
N GLY A 198 3.96 4.28 -19.24
CA GLY A 198 2.90 4.97 -19.96
C GLY A 198 1.70 4.05 -20.23
N LEU A 199 1.02 3.62 -19.17
CA LEU A 199 -0.14 2.73 -19.23
C LEU A 199 -1.38 3.44 -18.65
N ASP A 200 -2.46 3.48 -19.42
CA ASP A 200 -3.71 4.19 -19.09
C ASP A 200 -4.47 3.56 -17.91
N ILE A 201 -4.40 2.23 -17.77
CA ILE A 201 -5.00 1.54 -16.62
C ILE A 201 -4.34 1.91 -15.29
N LEU A 202 -3.13 2.48 -15.28
CA LEU A 202 -2.48 2.99 -14.05
C LEU A 202 -2.83 4.46 -13.77
N LYS A 203 -3.75 5.04 -14.55
CA LYS A 203 -4.16 6.45 -14.48
C LYS A 203 -5.68 6.57 -14.55
N ASP A 204 -6.19 7.12 -15.65
CA ASP A 204 -7.59 7.47 -15.86
C ASP A 204 -8.49 6.26 -16.14
N ARG A 205 -7.92 5.14 -16.58
CA ARG A 205 -8.65 3.91 -16.83
C ARG A 205 -8.55 2.86 -15.73
N TRP A 206 -7.96 3.22 -14.59
CA TRP A 206 -7.97 2.34 -13.43
C TRP A 206 -9.40 2.02 -13.00
N ARG A 207 -9.63 0.76 -12.62
CA ARG A 207 -10.89 0.28 -12.08
C ARG A 207 -10.58 -0.65 -10.91
N ALA A 208 -11.38 -0.57 -9.85
CA ALA A 208 -11.19 -1.37 -8.64
C ALA A 208 -11.31 -2.89 -8.82
N TYR A 209 -11.76 -3.36 -9.99
CA TYR A 209 -11.77 -4.78 -10.34
C TYR A 209 -10.46 -5.24 -11.04
N LEU A 210 -9.56 -4.32 -11.39
CA LEU A 210 -8.28 -4.67 -11.98
C LEU A 210 -7.35 -5.22 -10.90
N THR A 211 -6.69 -6.32 -11.22
CA THR A 211 -5.75 -7.01 -10.35
C THR A 211 -4.30 -6.75 -10.76
N ILE A 212 -3.36 -6.99 -9.86
CA ILE A 212 -1.92 -6.93 -10.15
C ILE A 212 -1.54 -7.87 -11.29
N SER A 213 -2.17 -9.05 -11.39
CA SER A 213 -1.96 -9.97 -12.52
C SER A 213 -2.36 -9.33 -13.86
N GLN A 214 -3.49 -8.63 -13.92
CA GLN A 214 -3.91 -7.93 -15.14
C GLN A 214 -3.01 -6.73 -15.47
N VAL A 215 -2.51 -6.03 -14.45
CA VAL A 215 -1.53 -4.95 -14.61
C VAL A 215 -0.23 -5.48 -15.20
N LEU A 216 0.35 -6.53 -14.61
CA LEU A 216 1.60 -7.13 -15.10
C LEU A 216 1.44 -7.72 -16.50
N HIS A 217 0.30 -8.34 -16.79
CA HIS A 217 -0.03 -8.81 -18.13
C HIS A 217 -0.06 -7.65 -19.14
N SER A 218 -0.69 -6.53 -18.76
CA SER A 218 -0.76 -5.33 -19.60
C SER A 218 0.63 -4.72 -19.83
N ILE A 219 1.51 -4.74 -18.83
CA ILE A 219 2.91 -4.31 -18.97
C ILE A 219 3.65 -5.24 -19.94
N CYS A 220 3.54 -6.56 -19.80
CA CYS A 220 4.11 -7.52 -20.75
C CYS A 220 3.63 -7.28 -22.18
N SER A 221 2.34 -7.02 -22.36
CA SER A 221 1.75 -6.68 -23.66
C SER A 221 2.32 -5.39 -24.23
N LEU A 222 2.43 -4.34 -23.40
CA LEU A 222 3.01 -3.05 -23.78
C LEU A 222 4.47 -3.19 -24.22
N LEU A 223 5.27 -3.98 -23.50
CA LEU A 223 6.66 -4.25 -23.85
C LEU A 223 6.80 -4.95 -25.21
N LYS A 224 5.88 -5.86 -25.55
CA LYS A 224 5.88 -6.55 -26.85
C LYS A 224 5.34 -5.63 -27.96
N ASN A 225 4.31 -4.86 -27.66
CA ASN A 225 3.56 -4.03 -28.60
C ASN A 225 3.46 -2.58 -28.06
N PRO A 226 4.47 -1.74 -28.32
CA PRO A 226 4.49 -0.39 -27.79
C PRO A 226 3.36 0.49 -28.35
N ASN A 227 2.78 1.35 -27.52
CA ASN A 227 1.78 2.33 -27.93
C ASN A 227 2.49 3.57 -28.52
N LEU A 228 2.33 3.80 -29.82
CA LEU A 228 3.02 4.87 -30.53
C LEU A 228 2.21 6.17 -30.69
N ASP A 229 0.98 6.19 -30.19
CA ASP A 229 0.09 7.36 -30.24
C ASP A 229 0.31 8.28 -29.04
N ALA A 230 0.67 7.70 -27.89
CA ALA A 230 1.03 8.42 -26.67
C ALA A 230 2.35 7.91 -26.06
N PRO A 231 3.49 8.06 -26.77
CA PRO A 231 4.79 7.65 -26.23
C PRO A 231 5.25 8.58 -25.10
N LEU A 232 5.89 8.01 -24.07
CA LEU A 232 6.59 8.80 -23.06
C LEU A 232 7.93 9.31 -23.58
N VAL A 233 8.54 8.61 -24.55
CA VAL A 233 9.81 8.98 -25.18
C VAL A 233 9.61 9.07 -26.70
N PRO A 234 9.23 10.25 -27.23
CA PRO A 234 8.90 10.43 -28.65
C PRO A 234 10.04 10.05 -29.60
N GLU A 235 11.29 10.23 -29.21
CA GLU A 235 12.47 9.92 -30.02
C GLU A 235 12.60 8.41 -30.27
N ILE A 236 12.34 7.60 -29.24
CA ILE A 236 12.34 6.14 -29.35
C ILE A 236 11.15 5.70 -30.22
N ALA A 237 9.98 6.32 -30.04
CA ALA A 237 8.80 6.02 -30.85
C ALA A 237 9.01 6.36 -32.34
N HIS A 238 9.67 7.49 -32.62
CA HIS A 238 10.04 7.88 -33.98
C HIS A 238 11.00 6.86 -34.59
N MET A 239 12.04 6.43 -33.85
CA MET A 239 12.97 5.39 -34.32
C MET A 239 12.26 4.06 -34.58
N TYR A 240 11.32 3.67 -33.72
CA TYR A 240 10.50 2.48 -33.91
C TYR A 240 9.73 2.53 -35.24
N LYS A 241 9.16 3.70 -35.59
CA LYS A 241 8.42 3.91 -36.84
C LYS A 241 9.33 3.97 -38.07
N THR A 242 10.47 4.66 -37.99
CA THR A 242 11.31 4.96 -39.17
C THR A 242 12.42 3.95 -39.41
N ASN A 243 12.92 3.27 -38.37
CA ASN A 243 14.00 2.30 -38.48
C ASN A 243 13.89 1.21 -37.42
N ARG A 244 12.98 0.26 -37.67
CA ARG A 244 12.71 -0.86 -36.76
C ARG A 244 13.94 -1.72 -36.46
N SER A 245 14.79 -1.98 -37.46
CA SER A 245 16.01 -2.78 -37.29
C SER A 245 17.00 -2.13 -36.31
N LYS A 246 17.20 -0.81 -36.42
CA LYS A 246 18.05 -0.06 -35.49
C LYS A 246 17.46 -0.06 -34.07
N TYR A 247 16.15 0.15 -33.94
CA TYR A 247 15.46 0.06 -32.66
C TYR A 247 15.67 -1.31 -32.00
N ASP A 248 15.40 -2.40 -32.73
CA ASP A 248 15.52 -3.76 -32.19
C ASP A 248 16.96 -4.08 -31.78
N THR A 249 17.95 -3.60 -32.54
CA THR A 249 19.38 -3.78 -32.22
C THR A 249 19.74 -3.08 -30.90
N ILE A 250 19.30 -1.83 -30.71
CA ILE A 250 19.58 -1.07 -29.48
C ILE A 250 18.83 -1.70 -28.30
N ALA A 251 17.55 -2.05 -28.46
CA ALA A 251 16.74 -2.65 -27.41
C ALA A 251 17.31 -4.01 -26.95
N ARG A 252 17.80 -4.85 -27.88
CA ARG A 252 18.52 -6.10 -27.53
C ARG A 252 19.82 -5.82 -26.79
N SER A 253 20.60 -4.83 -27.24
CA SER A 253 21.85 -4.44 -26.56
C SER A 253 21.59 -3.96 -25.13
N TRP A 254 20.54 -3.16 -24.92
CA TRP A 254 20.12 -2.74 -23.58
C TRP A 254 19.66 -3.90 -22.72
N THR A 255 18.88 -4.82 -23.29
CA THR A 255 18.43 -6.03 -22.60
C THR A 255 19.63 -6.87 -22.13
N GLN A 256 20.63 -7.07 -22.98
CA GLN A 256 21.85 -7.78 -22.60
C GLN A 256 22.66 -7.05 -21.53
N LYS A 257 22.67 -5.72 -21.54
CA LYS A 257 23.48 -4.92 -20.62
C LYS A 257 22.85 -4.74 -19.24
N TYR A 258 21.53 -4.64 -19.16
CA TYR A 258 20.83 -4.21 -17.93
C TYR A 258 19.84 -5.24 -17.40
N ALA A 259 19.38 -6.19 -18.23
CA ALA A 259 18.35 -7.16 -17.88
C ALA A 259 18.88 -8.61 -17.89
N ARG A 260 20.16 -8.82 -18.16
CA ARG A 260 20.84 -10.10 -17.95
C ARG A 260 21.86 -9.88 -16.84
N GLY A 261 21.71 -10.61 -15.74
CA GLY A 261 22.59 -10.54 -14.57
C GLY A 261 24.05 -10.79 -14.93
#